data_AF-A0AAU2Q1U6-F1
#
_entry.id   AF-A0AAU2Q1U6-F1
#
_cell.length_a   1.000
_cell.length_b   1.000
_cell.length_c   1.000
_cell.angle_alpha   90.00
_cell.angle_beta   90.00
_cell.angle_gamma   90.00
#
_symmetry.space_group_name_H-M   'P 1'
#
loop_
_entity.id
_entity.type
_entity.pdbx_description
1 polymer ?
#
loop_
_entity_poly.entity_id
_entity_poly.type
_entity_poly.pdbx_seq_one_letter_code
_entity_poly.pdbx_strand_id
1 'polypeptide(L)'
;MRGFLASSIGVATAAVLALPLALPTPALAETAPVAPAGSTQSLPLVPLGPAATRTPGVPGMSASPARPETQGLTAREVKTFSLVGVVWDDATTELHGRVQVRTRSTLTATWSDWQDVETHNGEHAADPDAAERGSRRIRGATAPLWVGESDGVEIRVQAEPGAPTTRAPSRLPTGMRIELVDPGEETPAAGSDGKNTGPEGDGKGEVAVPAMTMEMAESSSANLPHASLGANEITALDKADSTADAIFASDGGLTAAAAPFIGPRPRIVTRKGWGADEGLRESGFVYTSTVKAAFVHHSASGNNYACKDAPAVLRSLYRYHVISSGWRDFGYNFAVDKCGTVYEGRAGGVSKAVLGAHTMGFNTNSMGVAVLGTFTSSAPPAVAVDAVARLTAWKLGLFGRDPRAKTTLTSGGGNRFPKGKLVSMNVISGHRDGFATQCPGTKLYGKLGTTRTASAKLQGRP
;
A
#
# COMPACT_ATOMS: atom_id res chain seq x y z
N MET A 1 -63.60 80.60 35.13
CA MET A 1 -64.14 80.38 36.49
C MET A 1 -64.67 78.96 36.57
N ARG A 2 -64.30 78.27 37.65
CA ARG A 2 -64.73 76.97 38.20
C ARG A 2 -65.86 76.19 37.52
N GLY A 3 -65.64 74.87 37.40
CA GLY A 3 -66.71 73.87 37.29
C GLY A 3 -66.20 72.46 36.98
N PHE A 4 -65.97 71.65 38.01
CA PHE A 4 -65.78 70.19 37.94
C PHE A 4 -67.14 69.47 37.89
N LEU A 5 -67.18 68.31 37.24
CA LEU A 5 -67.81 67.00 37.61
C LEU A 5 -68.11 66.22 36.32
N ALA A 6 -67.36 65.15 36.03
CA ALA A 6 -67.65 63.75 36.38
C ALA A 6 -68.39 63.01 35.26
N SER A 7 -67.80 61.95 34.70
CA SER A 7 -68.24 60.57 34.89
C SER A 7 -67.46 59.61 33.99
N SER A 8 -67.19 58.45 34.56
CA SER A 8 -66.44 57.30 34.07
C SER A 8 -67.22 56.45 33.05
N ILE A 9 -66.56 56.02 31.97
CA ILE A 9 -66.85 54.77 31.25
C ILE A 9 -65.51 54.16 30.84
N GLY A 10 -65.21 52.96 31.35
CA GLY A 10 -64.13 52.12 30.84
C GLY A 10 -64.64 51.21 29.72
N VAL A 11 -63.72 50.72 28.88
CA VAL A 11 -63.63 49.31 28.41
C VAL A 11 -62.52 49.17 27.36
N ALA A 12 -61.63 48.21 27.65
CA ALA A 12 -60.77 47.39 26.77
C ALA A 12 -59.87 48.06 25.71
N THR A 13 -58.60 48.26 26.06
CA THR A 13 -57.48 48.30 25.11
C THR A 13 -56.97 46.89 24.85
N ALA A 14 -57.08 46.44 23.59
CA ALA A 14 -56.43 45.24 23.10
C ALA A 14 -54.92 45.51 22.91
N ALA A 15 -54.07 44.79 23.63
CA ALA A 15 -52.63 44.81 23.42
C ALA A 15 -52.28 43.94 22.21
N VAL A 16 -51.80 44.57 21.13
CA VAL A 16 -51.20 43.89 19.97
C VAL A 16 -49.79 43.47 20.35
N LEU A 17 -49.55 42.16 20.49
CA LEU A 17 -48.20 41.60 20.60
C LEU A 17 -47.49 41.74 19.24
N ALA A 18 -46.48 42.60 19.17
CA ALA A 18 -45.50 42.59 18.09
C ALA A 18 -44.47 41.48 18.37
N LEU A 19 -44.48 40.40 17.56
CA LEU A 19 -43.39 39.43 17.56
C LEU A 19 -42.16 40.03 16.85
N PRO A 20 -40.97 39.99 17.44
CA PRO A 20 -39.74 40.30 16.72
C PRO A 20 -39.39 39.15 15.76
N LEU A 21 -39.23 39.47 14.48
CA LEU A 21 -38.62 38.59 13.48
C LEU A 21 -37.15 38.36 13.85
N ALA A 22 -36.86 37.24 14.50
CA ALA A 22 -35.50 36.76 14.67
C ALA A 22 -34.97 36.27 13.32
N LEU A 23 -33.93 36.94 12.79
CA LEU A 23 -33.15 36.43 11.67
C LEU A 23 -32.48 35.12 12.10
N PRO A 24 -32.49 34.05 11.27
CA PRO A 24 -31.80 32.82 11.61
C PRO A 24 -30.30 33.07 11.67
N THR A 25 -29.69 32.80 12.83
CA THR A 25 -28.24 32.63 12.95
C THR A 25 -27.82 31.51 12.00
N PRO A 26 -26.75 31.68 11.19
CA PRO A 26 -26.25 30.57 10.40
C PRO A 26 -25.78 29.49 11.38
N ALA A 27 -26.43 28.33 11.34
CA ALA A 27 -25.90 27.14 11.98
C ALA A 27 -24.49 26.93 11.41
N LEU A 28 -23.49 26.87 12.28
CA LEU A 28 -22.19 26.32 11.93
C LEU A 28 -22.46 24.99 11.23
N ALA A 29 -22.15 24.91 9.94
CA ALA A 29 -22.26 23.68 9.19
C ALA A 29 -21.46 22.61 9.95
N GLU A 30 -22.19 21.61 10.45
CA GLU A 30 -21.60 20.41 11.02
C GLU A 30 -20.73 19.80 9.91
N THR A 31 -19.41 19.80 10.15
CA THR A 31 -18.44 19.21 9.23
C THR A 31 -18.89 17.80 8.90
N ALA A 32 -19.13 17.51 7.62
CA ALA A 32 -19.45 16.16 7.17
C ALA A 32 -18.45 15.17 7.78
N PRO A 33 -18.89 13.99 8.26
CA PRO A 33 -17.99 13.03 8.89
C PRO A 33 -16.90 12.65 7.89
N VAL A 34 -15.65 12.93 8.24
CA VAL A 34 -14.48 12.38 7.58
C VAL A 34 -14.64 10.86 7.63
N ALA A 35 -14.57 10.18 6.47
CA ALA A 35 -14.60 8.72 6.41
C ALA A 35 -13.65 8.15 7.48
N PRO A 36 -14.07 7.18 8.31
CA PRO A 36 -13.27 6.72 9.43
C PRO A 36 -11.89 6.28 8.96
N ALA A 37 -10.86 6.91 9.55
CA ALA A 37 -9.49 6.58 9.27
C ALA A 37 -9.22 5.11 9.60
N GLY A 38 -8.47 4.42 8.73
CA GLY A 38 -8.05 3.05 8.98
C GLY A 38 -7.28 2.92 10.29
N SER A 39 -7.22 1.71 10.85
CA SER A 39 -6.60 1.47 12.16
C SER A 39 -5.73 0.22 12.17
N THR A 40 -4.84 0.13 13.17
CA THR A 40 -3.98 -1.03 13.39
C THR A 40 -4.11 -1.47 14.85
N GLN A 41 -4.57 -2.69 15.08
CA GLN A 41 -4.58 -3.32 16.41
C GLN A 41 -3.40 -4.28 16.51
N SER A 42 -2.49 -4.01 17.45
CA SER A 42 -1.26 -4.79 17.63
C SER A 42 -1.31 -5.62 18.92
N LEU A 43 -1.32 -6.95 18.80
CA LEU A 43 -1.48 -7.87 19.92
C LEU A 43 -0.21 -8.72 20.12
N PRO A 44 0.38 -8.77 21.33
CA PRO A 44 1.59 -9.54 21.58
C PRO A 44 1.32 -11.04 21.49
N LEU A 45 2.21 -11.79 20.85
CA LEU A 45 2.15 -13.25 20.81
C LEU A 45 2.76 -13.82 22.09
N VAL A 46 2.09 -14.80 22.69
CA VAL A 46 2.53 -15.44 23.93
C VAL A 46 2.79 -16.93 23.69
N PRO A 47 3.62 -17.60 24.51
CA PRO A 47 3.82 -19.05 24.40
C PRO A 47 2.48 -19.81 24.43
N LEU A 48 2.24 -20.67 23.43
CA LEU A 48 1.08 -21.55 23.35
C LEU A 48 1.47 -22.96 23.83
N GLY A 49 1.07 -23.31 25.05
CA GLY A 49 1.33 -24.61 25.67
C GLY A 49 1.75 -24.48 27.13
N PRO A 50 1.78 -25.58 27.91
CA PRO A 50 2.33 -25.52 29.26
C PRO A 50 3.81 -25.12 29.15
N ALA A 51 4.20 -24.06 29.88
CA ALA A 51 5.60 -23.74 30.11
C ALA A 51 6.32 -25.05 30.45
N ALA A 52 7.43 -25.36 29.78
CA ALA A 52 8.15 -26.59 30.03
C ALA A 52 8.49 -26.65 31.53
N THR A 53 7.68 -27.35 32.31
CA THR A 53 8.04 -27.80 33.64
C THR A 53 9.24 -28.69 33.39
N ARG A 54 10.43 -28.21 33.75
CA ARG A 54 11.59 -29.08 33.90
C ARG A 54 11.17 -30.14 34.93
N THR A 55 10.70 -31.28 34.46
CA THR A 55 10.68 -32.47 35.28
C THR A 55 12.14 -32.79 35.53
N PRO A 56 12.61 -32.86 36.80
CA PRO A 56 13.96 -33.32 37.08
C PRO A 56 14.11 -34.70 36.45
N GLY A 57 14.95 -34.81 35.42
CA GLY A 57 15.16 -36.07 34.73
C GLY A 57 15.78 -37.07 35.70
N VAL A 58 15.23 -38.29 35.72
CA VAL A 58 15.88 -39.44 36.31
C VAL A 58 17.20 -39.66 35.54
N PRO A 59 18.36 -39.82 36.21
CA PRO A 59 19.63 -40.05 35.52
C PRO A 59 19.54 -41.30 34.63
N GLY A 60 19.80 -41.16 33.33
CA GLY A 60 19.96 -42.28 32.40
C GLY A 60 18.87 -42.48 31.34
N MET A 61 17.83 -41.65 31.25
CA MET A 61 16.86 -41.69 30.15
C MET A 61 17.03 -40.50 29.20
N SER A 62 17.17 -40.80 27.90
CA SER A 62 17.24 -39.79 26.83
C SER A 62 15.98 -38.93 26.85
N ALA A 63 16.14 -37.61 26.97
CA ALA A 63 15.04 -36.67 27.00
C ALA A 63 14.21 -36.78 25.70
N SER A 64 12.88 -36.88 25.83
CA SER A 64 11.98 -36.72 24.69
C SER A 64 12.30 -35.41 23.95
N PRO A 65 12.19 -35.35 22.62
CA PRO A 65 12.48 -34.13 21.88
C PRO A 65 11.61 -33.00 22.43
N ALA A 66 12.25 -31.91 22.88
CA ALA A 66 11.55 -30.72 23.33
C ALA A 66 10.60 -30.28 22.22
N ARG A 67 9.31 -30.11 22.55
CA ARG A 67 8.31 -29.63 21.58
C ARG A 67 8.83 -28.33 20.95
N PRO A 68 8.60 -28.12 19.64
CA PRO A 68 8.96 -26.87 18.99
C PRO A 68 8.29 -25.71 19.73
N GLU A 69 9.08 -24.67 20.00
CA GLU A 69 8.59 -23.45 20.63
C GLU A 69 7.45 -22.90 19.77
N THR A 70 6.30 -22.70 20.40
CA THR A 70 5.11 -22.17 19.74
C THR A 70 4.68 -20.90 20.47
N GLN A 71 4.55 -19.81 19.73
CA GLN A 71 3.97 -18.55 20.22
C GLN A 71 2.73 -18.22 19.42
N GLY A 72 1.78 -17.48 19.99
CA GLY A 72 0.55 -17.14 19.29
C GLY A 72 -0.54 -16.56 20.19
N LEU A 73 -1.77 -16.63 19.69
CA LEU A 73 -2.98 -16.23 20.40
C LEU A 73 -4.03 -17.31 20.19
N THR A 74 -4.67 -17.73 21.28
CA THR A 74 -5.91 -18.53 21.22
C THR A 74 -7.04 -17.72 20.62
N ALA A 75 -8.01 -18.43 20.02
CA ALA A 75 -9.19 -17.84 19.38
C ALA A 75 -9.86 -16.82 20.30
N ARG A 76 -10.09 -15.62 19.76
CA ARG A 76 -10.70 -14.50 20.47
C ARG A 76 -11.35 -13.53 19.51
N GLU A 77 -12.28 -12.74 20.04
CA GLU A 77 -12.85 -11.58 19.35
C GLU A 77 -11.90 -10.38 19.45
N VAL A 78 -11.91 -9.57 18.41
CA VAL A 78 -11.05 -8.40 18.22
C VAL A 78 -11.83 -7.29 17.52
N LYS A 79 -11.24 -6.11 17.35
CA LYS A 79 -11.82 -5.08 16.47
C LYS A 79 -11.83 -5.59 15.03
N THR A 80 -12.73 -5.07 14.21
CA THR A 80 -12.80 -5.41 12.78
C THR A 80 -11.46 -5.13 12.09
N PHE A 81 -11.05 -6.03 11.21
CA PHE A 81 -9.84 -5.93 10.41
C PHE A 81 -10.03 -6.66 9.08
N SER A 82 -9.19 -6.37 8.09
CA SER A 82 -9.21 -7.06 6.79
C SER A 82 -7.87 -7.65 6.36
N LEU A 83 -6.79 -7.29 7.05
CA LEU A 83 -5.44 -7.75 6.75
C LEU A 83 -4.70 -8.10 8.05
N VAL A 84 -3.89 -9.15 7.99
CA VAL A 84 -3.06 -9.60 9.10
C VAL A 84 -1.60 -9.69 8.70
N GLY A 85 -0.71 -9.44 9.64
CA GLY A 85 0.71 -9.75 9.52
C GLY A 85 1.34 -9.96 10.89
N VAL A 86 2.55 -10.49 10.93
CA VAL A 86 3.32 -10.64 12.18
C VAL A 86 4.55 -9.77 12.11
N VAL A 87 4.82 -9.02 13.17
CA VAL A 87 6.01 -8.18 13.32
C VAL A 87 6.81 -8.56 14.56
N TRP A 88 8.09 -8.20 14.59
CA TRP A 88 9.00 -8.37 15.72
C TRP A 88 10.01 -7.24 15.83
N ASP A 89 10.67 -7.11 16.98
CA ASP A 89 11.42 -5.91 17.34
C ASP A 89 12.64 -5.66 16.46
N ASP A 90 13.45 -6.69 16.21
CA ASP A 90 14.69 -6.56 15.44
C ASP A 90 14.47 -6.93 13.97
N ALA A 91 14.42 -5.93 13.11
CA ALA A 91 14.30 -6.09 11.65
C ALA A 91 15.46 -6.84 10.98
N THR A 92 16.59 -7.03 11.67
CA THR A 92 17.72 -7.81 11.16
C THR A 92 17.65 -9.29 11.53
N THR A 93 16.78 -9.66 12.46
CA THR A 93 16.53 -11.05 12.83
C THR A 93 15.56 -11.68 11.83
N GLU A 94 15.95 -12.80 11.19
CA GLU A 94 15.09 -13.57 10.31
C GLU A 94 14.17 -14.51 11.11
N LEU A 95 12.92 -14.65 10.66
CA LEU A 95 11.96 -15.58 11.24
C LEU A 95 12.11 -16.98 10.62
N HIS A 96 12.73 -17.90 11.35
CA HIS A 96 12.80 -19.33 10.99
C HIS A 96 11.64 -20.11 11.65
N GLY A 97 10.46 -19.98 11.07
CA GLY A 97 9.25 -20.59 11.61
C GLY A 97 8.11 -20.64 10.61
N ARG A 98 7.11 -21.47 10.90
CA ARG A 98 5.84 -21.47 10.18
C ARG A 98 4.84 -20.60 10.93
N VAL A 99 4.30 -19.59 10.26
CA VAL A 99 3.23 -18.73 10.77
C VAL A 99 1.91 -19.18 10.15
N GLN A 100 0.92 -19.47 10.99
CA GLN A 100 -0.42 -19.82 10.53
C GLN A 100 -1.47 -19.01 11.27
N VAL A 101 -2.48 -18.56 10.53
CA VAL A 101 -3.59 -17.77 11.04
C VAL A 101 -4.91 -18.37 10.57
N ARG A 102 -5.94 -18.26 11.40
CA ARG A 102 -7.33 -18.37 10.97
C ARG A 102 -8.13 -17.21 11.52
N THR A 103 -9.14 -16.80 10.78
CA THR A 103 -9.97 -15.63 11.10
C THR A 103 -11.45 -15.97 11.04
N ARG A 104 -12.24 -15.25 11.83
CA ARG A 104 -13.71 -15.31 11.79
C ARG A 104 -14.22 -14.17 10.91
N SER A 105 -14.96 -14.51 9.87
CA SER A 105 -15.55 -13.53 8.95
C SER A 105 -16.75 -12.83 9.60
N THR A 106 -16.86 -11.51 9.47
CA THR A 106 -18.03 -10.75 9.95
C THR A 106 -19.30 -11.09 9.18
N LEU A 107 -19.17 -11.38 7.88
CA LEU A 107 -20.28 -11.70 7.00
C LEU A 107 -20.94 -13.05 7.32
N THR A 108 -20.13 -14.06 7.65
CA THR A 108 -20.63 -15.45 7.81
C THR A 108 -20.59 -15.94 9.25
N ALA A 109 -19.92 -15.22 10.15
CA ALA A 109 -19.58 -15.66 11.51
C ALA A 109 -18.82 -17.00 11.58
N THR A 110 -18.25 -17.47 10.46
CA THR A 110 -17.51 -18.74 10.37
C THR A 110 -16.01 -18.52 10.45
N TRP A 111 -15.30 -19.46 11.06
CA TRP A 111 -13.84 -19.52 11.06
C TRP A 111 -13.34 -20.12 9.75
N SER A 112 -12.33 -19.50 9.16
CA SER A 112 -11.56 -20.11 8.08
C SER A 112 -10.75 -21.32 8.56
N ASP A 113 -10.33 -22.14 7.60
CA ASP A 113 -9.23 -23.07 7.80
C ASP A 113 -7.93 -22.31 8.11
N TRP A 114 -6.94 -23.02 8.67
CA TRP A 114 -5.61 -22.46 8.89
C TRP A 114 -4.94 -22.09 7.57
N GLN A 115 -4.47 -20.85 7.48
CA GLN A 115 -3.74 -20.31 6.33
C GLN A 115 -2.31 -20.00 6.73
N ASP A 116 -1.35 -20.38 5.88
CA ASP A 116 0.05 -20.00 6.05
C ASP A 116 0.24 -18.51 5.72
N VAL A 117 1.07 -17.83 6.49
CA VAL A 117 1.52 -16.46 6.23
C VAL A 117 2.99 -16.52 5.81
N GLU A 118 3.33 -15.90 4.68
CA GLU A 118 4.69 -15.94 4.12
C GLU A 118 5.67 -15.14 4.99
N THR A 119 6.78 -15.76 5.40
CA THR A 119 7.68 -15.24 6.44
C THR A 119 8.88 -14.47 5.91
N HIS A 120 9.09 -14.44 4.59
CA HIS A 120 10.12 -13.66 3.93
C HIS A 120 9.51 -12.33 3.50
N ASN A 121 9.55 -11.30 4.35
CA ASN A 121 9.25 -9.91 3.92
C ASN A 121 10.38 -8.93 4.22
N GLY A 122 11.44 -9.35 4.92
CA GLY A 122 12.63 -8.53 5.16
C GLY A 122 13.40 -8.14 3.89
N GLU A 123 13.16 -8.83 2.76
CA GLU A 123 13.68 -8.50 1.44
C GLU A 123 13.07 -7.23 0.83
N HIS A 124 11.86 -6.88 1.27
CA HIS A 124 11.20 -5.63 0.95
C HIS A 124 11.58 -4.66 2.08
N ALA A 125 12.66 -3.91 1.89
CA ALA A 125 13.07 -2.90 2.85
C ALA A 125 13.96 -1.88 2.16
N ALA A 126 14.23 -0.77 2.85
CA ALA A 126 15.23 0.17 2.41
C ALA A 126 16.63 -0.45 2.35
N ASP A 127 17.46 0.08 1.45
CA ASP A 127 18.84 -0.38 1.30
C ASP A 127 19.63 -0.17 2.61
N PRO A 128 20.63 -1.03 2.91
CA PRO A 128 21.38 -1.01 4.18
C PRO A 128 21.92 0.35 4.64
N ASP A 129 22.26 1.24 3.71
CA ASP A 129 22.81 2.57 3.99
C ASP A 129 21.84 3.73 3.66
N ALA A 130 20.61 3.42 3.26
CA ALA A 130 19.62 4.44 2.99
C ALA A 130 19.26 5.17 4.29
N ALA A 131 19.07 6.49 4.23
CA ALA A 131 18.62 7.29 5.37
C ALA A 131 17.33 6.74 6.00
N GLU A 132 16.47 6.13 5.17
CA GLU A 132 15.26 5.41 5.58
C GLU A 132 15.52 4.31 6.61
N ARG A 133 16.68 3.66 6.59
CA ARG A 133 17.02 2.55 7.49
C ARG A 133 17.43 3.01 8.90
N GLY A 134 17.75 4.30 9.09
CA GLY A 134 18.17 4.86 10.38
C GLY A 134 17.02 5.12 11.37
N SER A 135 15.77 4.92 10.95
CA SER A 135 14.60 5.09 11.81
C SER A 135 14.53 4.00 12.87
N ARG A 136 14.45 4.37 14.16
CA ARG A 136 14.31 3.45 15.31
C ARG A 136 12.99 2.66 15.34
N ARG A 137 12.17 2.74 14.29
CA ARG A 137 10.83 2.16 14.20
C ARG A 137 10.72 0.97 13.25
N ILE A 138 11.80 0.61 12.54
CA ILE A 138 11.76 -0.51 11.59
C ILE A 138 11.65 -1.83 12.35
N ARG A 139 10.67 -2.63 11.98
CA ARG A 139 10.41 -3.96 12.55
C ARG A 139 10.65 -5.03 11.50
N GLY A 140 11.02 -6.22 11.96
CA GLY A 140 10.93 -7.39 11.11
C GLY A 140 9.46 -7.74 10.92
N ALA A 141 9.10 -8.26 9.76
CA ALA A 141 7.72 -8.48 9.38
C ALA A 141 7.58 -9.72 8.51
N THR A 142 6.42 -10.37 8.57
CA THR A 142 5.97 -11.30 7.54
C THR A 142 5.37 -10.54 6.36
N ALA A 143 5.15 -11.21 5.24
CA ALA A 143 4.26 -10.69 4.22
C ALA A 143 2.85 -10.62 4.81
N PRO A 144 2.08 -9.57 4.53
CA PRO A 144 0.74 -9.45 5.04
C PRO A 144 -0.25 -10.31 4.25
N LEU A 145 -1.26 -10.86 4.91
CA LEU A 145 -2.33 -11.67 4.32
C LEU A 145 -3.66 -10.93 4.36
N TRP A 146 -4.31 -10.78 3.20
CA TRP A 146 -5.69 -10.30 3.11
C TRP A 146 -6.65 -11.43 3.50
N VAL A 147 -7.49 -11.16 4.49
CA VAL A 147 -8.46 -12.13 5.04
C VAL A 147 -9.91 -11.71 4.80
N GLY A 148 -10.13 -10.51 4.24
CA GLY A 148 -11.46 -9.89 4.19
C GLY A 148 -11.95 -9.49 5.57
N GLU A 149 -13.09 -8.82 5.63
CA GLU A 149 -13.62 -8.29 6.88
C GLU A 149 -13.84 -9.39 7.93
N SER A 150 -13.11 -9.29 9.03
CA SER A 150 -12.99 -10.28 10.09
C SER A 150 -13.02 -9.61 11.47
N ASP A 151 -13.58 -10.30 12.47
CA ASP A 151 -13.71 -9.82 13.86
C ASP A 151 -13.20 -10.83 14.90
N GLY A 152 -12.66 -11.96 14.44
CA GLY A 152 -12.02 -12.97 15.28
C GLY A 152 -10.70 -13.43 14.69
N VAL A 153 -9.73 -13.73 15.55
CA VAL A 153 -8.41 -14.20 15.13
C VAL A 153 -7.87 -15.30 16.05
N GLU A 154 -7.18 -16.25 15.43
CA GLU A 154 -6.31 -17.21 16.10
C GLU A 154 -5.03 -17.35 15.29
N ILE A 155 -3.89 -17.35 15.96
CA ILE A 155 -2.58 -17.41 15.32
C ILE A 155 -1.65 -18.33 16.09
N ARG A 156 -0.82 -19.06 15.34
CA ARG A 156 0.31 -19.81 15.87
C ARG A 156 1.55 -19.60 15.02
N VAL A 157 2.69 -19.46 15.67
CA VAL A 157 4.01 -19.40 15.08
C VAL A 157 4.82 -20.53 15.68
N GLN A 158 5.21 -21.48 14.85
CA GLN A 158 5.95 -22.67 15.26
C GLN A 158 7.38 -22.58 14.76
N ALA A 159 8.35 -22.61 15.66
CA ALA A 159 9.76 -22.63 15.29
C ALA A 159 10.10 -23.88 14.48
N GLU A 160 10.93 -23.73 13.44
CA GLU A 160 11.41 -24.89 12.68
C GLU A 160 12.37 -25.76 13.51
N PRO A 161 12.30 -27.10 13.38
CA PRO A 161 13.29 -28.00 13.97
C PRO A 161 14.69 -27.70 13.40
N GLY A 162 15.65 -27.38 14.27
CA GLY A 162 17.04 -27.13 13.86
C GLY A 162 17.39 -25.68 13.49
N ALA A 163 16.49 -24.71 13.69
CA ALA A 163 16.83 -23.29 13.54
C ALA A 163 18.08 -22.92 14.39
N PRO A 164 19.04 -22.12 13.87
CA PRO A 164 20.30 -21.85 14.55
C PRO A 164 20.08 -21.29 15.96
N THR A 165 20.47 -22.04 16.99
CA THR A 165 20.40 -21.55 18.37
C THR A 165 21.63 -20.67 18.65
N THR A 166 21.61 -19.43 18.21
CA THR A 166 22.66 -18.46 18.51
C THR A 166 22.58 -18.00 19.96
N ARG A 167 22.91 -18.83 20.96
CA ARG A 167 22.95 -18.46 22.40
C ARG A 167 21.69 -17.80 22.99
N ALA A 168 20.62 -17.62 22.22
CA ALA A 168 19.40 -16.91 22.56
C ALA A 168 18.42 -17.88 23.28
N PRO A 169 17.63 -17.37 24.24
CA PRO A 169 16.71 -18.20 25.03
C PRO A 169 15.51 -18.73 24.21
N SER A 170 15.17 -18.11 23.08
CA SER A 170 14.11 -18.53 22.14
C SER A 170 14.66 -18.78 20.74
N ARG A 171 14.01 -19.66 19.98
CA ARG A 171 14.25 -19.86 18.54
C ARG A 171 13.45 -18.90 17.67
N LEU A 172 12.42 -18.28 18.24
CA LEU A 172 11.61 -17.26 17.60
C LEU A 172 12.13 -15.85 17.95
N PRO A 173 11.95 -14.86 17.05
CA PRO A 173 12.27 -13.46 17.32
C PRO A 173 11.57 -12.93 18.58
N THR A 174 12.22 -11.97 19.25
CA THR A 174 11.65 -11.33 20.44
C THR A 174 10.60 -10.28 20.07
N GLY A 175 9.65 -10.06 20.98
CA GLY A 175 8.64 -9.01 20.84
C GLY A 175 7.67 -9.26 19.69
N MET A 176 7.41 -10.52 19.34
CA MET A 176 6.49 -10.86 18.27
C MET A 176 5.06 -10.39 18.56
N ARG A 177 4.41 -9.80 17.55
CA ARG A 177 3.04 -9.27 17.62
C ARG A 177 2.31 -9.60 16.34
N ILE A 178 1.01 -9.91 16.44
CA ILE A 178 0.12 -9.88 15.28
C ILE A 178 -0.42 -8.47 15.11
N GLU A 179 -0.40 -7.99 13.87
CA GLU A 179 -0.91 -6.71 13.43
C GLU A 179 -2.20 -6.96 12.66
N LEU A 180 -3.31 -6.45 13.18
CA LEU A 180 -4.64 -6.53 12.56
C LEU A 180 -4.96 -5.16 11.98
N VAL A 181 -5.05 -5.09 10.65
CA VAL A 181 -5.20 -3.84 9.92
C VAL A 181 -6.61 -3.70 9.39
N ASP A 182 -7.26 -2.61 9.79
CA ASP A 182 -8.49 -2.11 9.21
C ASP A 182 -8.13 -1.06 8.13
N PRO A 183 -8.50 -1.28 6.85
CA PRO A 183 -8.25 -0.31 5.78
C PRO A 183 -8.99 1.02 5.96
N GLY A 184 -9.99 1.08 6.84
CA GLY A 184 -10.91 2.22 6.93
C GLY A 184 -11.83 2.32 5.71
N GLU A 185 -12.77 3.26 5.79
CA GLU A 185 -13.73 3.49 4.71
C GLU A 185 -13.08 4.15 3.49
N GLU A 186 -13.67 3.90 2.33
CA GLU A 186 -13.29 4.58 1.10
C GLU A 186 -13.87 5.99 1.15
N THR A 187 -13.00 7.02 1.09
CA THR A 187 -13.47 8.39 0.89
C THR A 187 -14.16 8.43 -0.49
N PRO A 188 -15.44 8.83 -0.59
CA PRO A 188 -16.15 8.77 -1.86
C PRO A 188 -15.41 9.56 -2.94
N ALA A 189 -15.02 8.90 -4.02
CA ALA A 189 -14.60 9.58 -5.23
C ALA A 189 -15.82 10.33 -5.79
N ALA A 190 -15.80 11.67 -5.74
CA ALA A 190 -16.80 12.47 -6.44
C ALA A 190 -16.82 12.02 -7.92
N GLY A 191 -17.94 11.42 -8.34
CA GLY A 191 -18.09 10.75 -9.63
C GLY A 191 -17.83 11.71 -10.79
N SER A 192 -16.99 11.28 -11.72
CA SER A 192 -16.84 11.91 -13.03
C SER A 192 -17.94 11.43 -13.97
N ASP A 193 -19.19 11.83 -13.75
CA ASP A 193 -20.23 11.69 -14.77
C ASP A 193 -20.21 12.91 -15.67
N GLY A 194 -19.39 12.83 -16.72
CA GLY A 194 -19.44 13.74 -17.85
C GLY A 194 -20.75 13.57 -18.62
N LYS A 195 -21.79 14.32 -18.22
CA LYS A 195 -22.85 14.75 -19.13
C LYS A 195 -22.92 16.27 -19.12
N ASN A 196 -22.21 16.84 -20.09
CA ASN A 196 -22.31 18.24 -20.44
C ASN A 196 -23.66 18.45 -21.17
N THR A 197 -24.65 19.00 -20.49
CA THR A 197 -25.81 19.65 -21.11
C THR A 197 -25.91 21.06 -20.57
N GLY A 198 -25.91 22.04 -21.48
CA GLY A 198 -25.68 23.47 -21.23
C GLY A 198 -26.76 24.22 -20.44
N PRO A 199 -26.75 25.57 -20.51
CA PRO A 199 -26.62 26.41 -19.33
C PRO A 199 -27.96 27.00 -18.89
N GLU A 200 -28.15 27.09 -17.57
CA GLU A 200 -28.78 28.20 -16.83
C GLU A 200 -29.09 27.74 -15.41
N GLY A 201 -28.63 28.51 -14.42
CA GLY A 201 -28.91 28.23 -13.01
C GLY A 201 -27.88 28.86 -12.09
N ASP A 202 -27.97 30.18 -11.90
CA ASP A 202 -27.32 30.88 -10.81
C ASP A 202 -27.71 30.24 -9.47
N GLY A 203 -26.74 29.64 -8.79
CA GLY A 203 -26.95 29.00 -7.51
C GLY A 203 -25.62 28.71 -6.84
N LYS A 204 -25.16 29.65 -6.01
CA LYS A 204 -24.02 29.48 -5.12
C LYS A 204 -24.25 28.27 -4.19
N GLY A 205 -23.68 27.14 -4.57
CA GLY A 205 -23.42 26.00 -3.70
C GLY A 205 -21.94 25.69 -3.82
N GLU A 206 -21.13 26.29 -2.96
CA GLU A 206 -19.72 25.93 -2.84
C GLU A 206 -19.68 24.49 -2.32
N VAL A 207 -19.50 23.54 -3.23
CA VAL A 207 -19.30 22.14 -2.89
C VAL A 207 -18.02 22.10 -2.06
N ALA A 208 -18.15 21.88 -0.75
CA ALA A 208 -17.02 21.71 0.15
C ALA A 208 -16.25 20.46 -0.27
N VAL A 209 -15.29 20.64 -1.18
CA VAL A 209 -14.21 19.69 -1.38
C VAL A 209 -13.51 19.58 -0.03
N PRO A 210 -13.33 18.38 0.56
CA PRO A 210 -12.53 18.25 1.77
C PRO A 210 -11.22 18.99 1.56
N ALA A 211 -10.92 19.95 2.44
CA ALA A 211 -9.72 20.77 2.30
C ALA A 211 -8.51 19.84 2.16
N MET A 212 -7.80 19.93 1.05
CA MET A 212 -6.64 19.10 0.77
C MET A 212 -5.58 19.40 1.82
N THR A 213 -5.13 18.38 2.57
CA THR A 213 -4.02 18.57 3.50
C THR A 213 -2.74 18.92 2.74
N MET A 214 -1.75 19.47 3.43
CA MET A 214 -0.46 19.77 2.81
C MET A 214 0.20 18.51 2.23
N GLU A 215 0.08 17.37 2.91
CA GLU A 215 0.64 16.08 2.50
C GLU A 215 -0.07 15.54 1.24
N MET A 216 -1.39 15.72 1.16
CA MET A 216 -2.18 15.42 -0.04
C MET A 216 -1.81 16.32 -1.21
N ALA A 217 -1.60 17.62 -0.96
CA ALA A 217 -1.18 18.57 -1.97
C ALA A 217 0.24 18.26 -2.47
N GLU A 218 1.17 17.95 -1.58
CA GLU A 218 2.54 17.54 -1.92
C GLU A 218 2.52 16.29 -2.80
N SER A 219 1.82 15.22 -2.39
CA SER A 219 1.71 13.99 -3.18
C SER A 219 1.06 14.23 -4.53
N SER A 220 -0.05 14.97 -4.57
CA SER A 220 -0.76 15.22 -5.82
C SER A 220 0.00 16.14 -6.77
N SER A 221 0.72 17.15 -6.26
CA SER A 221 1.52 18.06 -7.09
C SER A 221 2.68 17.34 -7.78
N ALA A 222 3.17 16.25 -7.19
CA ALA A 222 4.23 15.43 -7.79
C ALA A 222 3.80 14.77 -9.11
N ASN A 223 2.50 14.65 -9.37
CA ASN A 223 1.93 14.11 -10.61
C ASN A 223 1.71 15.17 -11.70
N LEU A 224 1.97 16.46 -11.43
CA LEU A 224 1.98 17.48 -12.48
C LEU A 224 3.15 17.24 -13.46
N PRO A 225 2.96 17.47 -14.77
CA PRO A 225 1.74 18.00 -15.41
C PRO A 225 0.70 16.94 -15.80
N HIS A 226 0.90 15.66 -15.48
CA HIS A 226 0.11 14.56 -16.04
C HIS A 226 -1.32 14.45 -15.51
N ALA A 227 -1.61 15.02 -14.33
CA ALA A 227 -2.95 15.17 -13.80
C ALA A 227 -3.09 16.42 -12.93
N SER A 228 -4.30 16.98 -12.88
CA SER A 228 -4.64 18.12 -12.04
C SER A 228 -4.48 17.79 -10.55
N LEU A 229 -4.26 18.84 -9.74
CA LEU A 229 -4.21 18.70 -8.29
C LEU A 229 -5.51 18.05 -7.77
N GLY A 230 -5.38 16.96 -7.03
CA GLY A 230 -6.50 16.21 -6.49
C GLY A 230 -7.22 15.31 -7.50
N ALA A 231 -6.65 15.00 -8.65
CA ALA A 231 -7.21 14.00 -9.56
C ALA A 231 -7.14 12.60 -8.94
N ASN A 232 -8.20 11.80 -9.12
CA ASN A 232 -8.25 10.40 -8.70
C ASN A 232 -7.50 9.46 -9.65
N GLU A 233 -7.21 9.93 -10.86
CA GLU A 233 -6.51 9.14 -11.87
C GLU A 233 -5.68 10.03 -12.79
N ILE A 234 -4.65 9.41 -13.35
CA ILE A 234 -3.91 9.90 -14.50
C ILE A 234 -4.47 9.15 -15.71
N THR A 235 -4.95 9.92 -16.69
CA THR A 235 -5.61 9.38 -17.87
C THR A 235 -4.65 8.57 -18.73
N ALA A 236 -5.17 7.50 -19.33
CA ALA A 236 -4.43 6.75 -20.34
C ALA A 236 -4.15 7.64 -21.55
N LEU A 237 -2.99 7.44 -22.17
CA LEU A 237 -2.63 8.05 -23.44
C LEU A 237 -2.24 6.97 -24.43
N ASP A 238 -2.48 7.22 -25.71
CA ASP A 238 -1.88 6.40 -26.75
C ASP A 238 -0.37 6.65 -26.84
N LYS A 239 0.30 5.98 -27.78
CA LYS A 239 1.75 6.10 -27.92
C LYS A 239 2.21 7.49 -28.37
N ALA A 240 1.48 8.11 -29.30
CA ALA A 240 1.86 9.41 -29.86
C ALA A 240 1.72 10.49 -28.80
N ASP A 241 0.58 10.50 -28.09
CA ASP A 241 0.31 11.44 -27.01
C ASP A 241 1.25 11.23 -25.83
N SER A 242 1.58 9.98 -25.48
CA SER A 242 2.57 9.68 -24.43
C SER A 242 3.95 10.23 -24.76
N THR A 243 4.33 10.20 -26.04
CA THR A 243 5.61 10.76 -26.50
C THR A 243 5.59 12.28 -26.40
N ALA A 244 4.51 12.92 -26.84
CA ALA A 244 4.36 14.37 -26.76
C ALA A 244 4.35 14.88 -25.31
N ASP A 245 3.60 14.21 -24.43
CA ASP A 245 3.53 14.49 -22.99
C ASP A 245 4.92 14.35 -22.33
N ALA A 246 5.68 13.31 -22.66
CA ALA A 246 7.03 13.11 -22.13
C ALA A 246 8.03 14.19 -22.60
N ILE A 247 7.95 14.61 -23.88
CA ILE A 247 8.79 15.68 -24.41
C ILE A 247 8.49 16.99 -23.68
N PHE A 248 7.21 17.33 -23.53
CA PHE A 248 6.79 18.53 -22.80
C PHE A 248 7.25 18.51 -21.34
N ALA A 249 7.10 17.38 -20.65
CA ALA A 249 7.51 17.24 -19.25
C ALA A 249 9.04 17.17 -19.03
N SER A 250 9.83 16.95 -20.09
CA SER A 250 11.29 16.79 -19.98
C SER A 250 12.08 18.10 -19.88
N ASP A 251 11.41 19.25 -19.98
CA ASP A 251 12.04 20.59 -19.96
C ASP A 251 13.25 20.70 -20.92
N GLY A 252 13.10 20.14 -22.13
CA GLY A 252 14.13 20.11 -23.17
C GLY A 252 15.09 18.92 -23.13
N GLY A 253 14.97 18.02 -22.14
CA GLY A 253 15.81 16.81 -22.03
C GLY A 253 15.49 15.71 -23.05
N LEU A 254 14.28 15.69 -23.61
CA LEU A 254 13.85 14.79 -24.68
C LEU A 254 13.38 15.62 -25.89
N THR A 255 13.69 15.17 -27.10
CA THR A 255 13.25 15.82 -28.34
C THR A 255 12.49 14.85 -29.24
N ALA A 256 11.54 15.36 -30.03
CA ALA A 256 10.80 14.56 -31.02
C ALA A 256 11.73 13.92 -32.06
N ALA A 257 12.81 14.60 -32.44
CA ALA A 257 13.81 14.12 -33.38
C ALA A 257 14.52 12.83 -32.89
N ALA A 258 14.61 12.62 -31.58
CA ALA A 258 15.19 11.41 -31.01
C ALA A 258 14.30 10.16 -31.16
N ALA A 259 13.06 10.33 -31.64
CA ALA A 259 12.06 9.26 -31.82
C ALA A 259 12.04 8.27 -30.64
N PRO A 260 11.78 8.75 -29.41
CA PRO A 260 12.00 7.94 -28.22
C PRO A 260 11.03 6.75 -28.19
N PHE A 261 11.54 5.59 -27.75
CA PHE A 261 10.77 4.35 -27.62
C PHE A 261 9.91 4.37 -26.34
N ILE A 262 8.91 5.26 -26.31
CA ILE A 262 7.96 5.41 -25.21
C ILE A 262 6.69 4.63 -25.56
N GLY A 263 6.24 3.75 -24.66
CA GLY A 263 4.98 3.03 -24.82
C GLY A 263 3.76 3.87 -24.41
N PRO A 264 2.54 3.44 -24.74
CA PRO A 264 1.32 4.12 -24.30
C PRO A 264 1.21 4.14 -22.77
N ARG A 265 0.94 5.31 -22.20
CA ARG A 265 0.69 5.49 -20.77
C ARG A 265 -0.60 4.77 -20.38
N PRO A 266 -0.57 3.77 -19.47
CA PRO A 266 -1.81 3.19 -18.98
C PRO A 266 -2.57 4.21 -18.12
N ARG A 267 -3.87 3.98 -17.91
CA ARG A 267 -4.61 4.67 -16.85
C ARG A 267 -4.00 4.26 -15.50
N ILE A 268 -3.73 5.22 -14.64
CA ILE A 268 -3.15 5.00 -13.30
C ILE A 268 -4.07 5.63 -12.27
N VAL A 269 -4.59 4.83 -11.34
CA VAL A 269 -5.31 5.35 -10.17
C VAL A 269 -4.28 6.00 -9.24
N THR A 270 -4.46 7.29 -8.93
CA THR A 270 -3.53 8.03 -8.08
C THR A 270 -3.68 7.60 -6.63
N ARG A 271 -2.74 8.02 -5.79
CA ARG A 271 -2.83 7.83 -4.33
C ARG A 271 -4.14 8.34 -3.74
N LYS A 272 -4.60 9.52 -4.16
CA LYS A 272 -5.93 10.01 -3.80
C LYS A 272 -7.04 9.08 -4.29
N GLY A 273 -6.95 8.60 -5.52
CA GLY A 273 -7.98 7.76 -6.14
C GLY A 273 -8.21 6.40 -5.46
N TRP A 274 -7.20 5.83 -4.80
CA TRP A 274 -7.38 4.61 -3.98
C TRP A 274 -7.53 4.87 -2.48
N GLY A 275 -7.55 6.16 -2.08
CA GLY A 275 -7.75 6.58 -0.69
C GLY A 275 -6.50 6.48 0.19
N ALA A 276 -5.31 6.74 -0.35
CA ALA A 276 -4.10 6.82 0.45
C ALA A 276 -4.21 7.89 1.54
N ASP A 277 -3.95 7.51 2.78
CA ASP A 277 -3.81 8.45 3.89
C ASP A 277 -2.38 9.01 3.89
N GLU A 278 -2.20 10.17 3.24
CA GLU A 278 -0.89 10.82 3.13
C GLU A 278 -0.31 11.26 4.49
N GLY A 279 -1.11 11.29 5.56
CA GLY A 279 -0.64 11.55 6.91
C GLY A 279 0.17 10.39 7.51
N LEU A 280 0.15 9.20 6.91
CA LEU A 280 0.95 8.06 7.36
C LEU A 280 2.40 8.18 6.91
N ARG A 281 2.66 8.59 5.66
CA ARG A 281 4.03 8.61 5.12
C ARG A 281 4.86 9.71 5.76
N GLU A 282 6.18 9.53 5.69
CA GLU A 282 7.09 10.63 5.91
C GLU A 282 7.00 11.68 4.78
N SER A 283 7.30 12.93 5.12
CA SER A 283 7.31 14.04 4.18
C SER A 283 8.55 14.00 3.26
N GLY A 284 8.43 14.66 2.11
CA GLY A 284 9.48 14.75 1.11
C GLY A 284 9.69 13.48 0.29
N PHE A 285 10.22 13.65 -0.92
CA PHE A 285 10.48 12.57 -1.86
C PHE A 285 11.99 12.37 -2.05
N VAL A 286 12.40 11.12 -2.18
CA VAL A 286 13.79 10.78 -2.53
C VAL A 286 13.80 10.31 -3.98
N TYR A 287 14.58 10.98 -4.81
CA TYR A 287 14.76 10.62 -6.21
C TYR A 287 16.13 10.00 -6.47
N THR A 288 16.15 9.06 -7.39
CA THR A 288 17.37 8.52 -7.99
C THR A 288 17.62 9.20 -9.33
N SER A 289 18.78 8.96 -9.94
CA SER A 289 19.14 9.69 -11.17
C SER A 289 18.41 9.15 -12.41
N THR A 290 17.91 7.92 -12.39
CA THR A 290 17.25 7.28 -13.55
C THR A 290 16.49 6.03 -13.12
N VAL A 291 15.69 5.44 -14.02
CA VAL A 291 15.21 4.05 -13.87
C VAL A 291 15.94 3.18 -14.88
N LYS A 292 16.71 2.21 -14.39
CA LYS A 292 17.45 1.23 -15.20
C LYS A 292 16.70 -0.10 -15.34
N ALA A 293 15.92 -0.47 -14.32
CA ALA A 293 15.19 -1.73 -14.28
C ALA A 293 13.84 -1.60 -13.58
N ALA A 294 12.93 -2.52 -13.91
CA ALA A 294 11.70 -2.78 -13.20
C ALA A 294 11.78 -4.13 -12.50
N PHE A 295 11.59 -4.17 -11.19
CA PHE A 295 11.43 -5.40 -10.42
C PHE A 295 9.95 -5.70 -10.25
N VAL A 296 9.52 -6.85 -10.77
CA VAL A 296 8.17 -7.37 -10.60
C VAL A 296 8.11 -8.21 -9.33
N HIS A 297 7.10 -7.92 -8.53
CA HIS A 297 6.79 -8.53 -7.24
C HIS A 297 5.40 -9.12 -7.26
N HIS A 298 5.13 -10.03 -6.33
CA HIS A 298 3.77 -10.26 -5.85
C HIS A 298 3.62 -9.62 -4.46
N SER A 299 2.41 -9.36 -3.98
CA SER A 299 2.23 -8.88 -2.59
C SER A 299 2.24 -10.00 -1.56
N ALA A 300 2.14 -11.27 -2.01
CA ALA A 300 1.95 -12.46 -1.18
C ALA A 300 0.69 -12.41 -0.28
N SER A 301 -0.25 -11.51 -0.58
CA SER A 301 -1.40 -11.23 0.28
C SER A 301 -2.63 -12.11 0.03
N GLY A 302 -2.51 -13.18 -0.75
CA GLY A 302 -3.64 -14.02 -1.15
C GLY A 302 -4.47 -13.43 -2.29
N ASN A 303 -5.32 -14.26 -2.91
CA ASN A 303 -6.02 -13.93 -4.16
C ASN A 303 -7.55 -13.73 -4.00
N ASN A 304 -8.07 -13.81 -2.77
CA ASN A 304 -9.50 -13.94 -2.50
C ASN A 304 -10.27 -12.61 -2.42
N TYR A 305 -9.60 -11.45 -2.53
CA TYR A 305 -10.26 -10.14 -2.61
C TYR A 305 -11.06 -9.99 -3.92
N ALA A 306 -12.17 -9.25 -3.94
CA ALA A 306 -12.84 -8.90 -5.21
C ALA A 306 -12.17 -7.67 -5.84
N CYS A 307 -12.29 -7.46 -7.16
CA CYS A 307 -11.67 -6.29 -7.83
C CYS A 307 -12.02 -4.95 -7.14
N LYS A 308 -13.27 -4.81 -6.70
CA LYS A 308 -13.75 -3.62 -5.98
C LYS A 308 -13.04 -3.38 -4.65
N ASP A 309 -12.46 -4.42 -4.04
CA ASP A 309 -11.77 -4.35 -2.76
C ASP A 309 -10.28 -3.99 -2.95
N ALA A 310 -9.78 -3.89 -4.19
CA ALA A 310 -8.37 -3.59 -4.45
C ALA A 310 -7.89 -2.29 -3.77
N PRO A 311 -8.64 -1.17 -3.77
CA PRO A 311 -8.28 0.02 -3.00
C PRO A 311 -8.12 -0.26 -1.49
N ALA A 312 -9.01 -1.06 -0.90
CA ALA A 312 -8.91 -1.45 0.51
C ALA A 312 -7.67 -2.32 0.78
N VAL A 313 -7.37 -3.28 -0.11
CA VAL A 313 -6.13 -4.06 -0.06
C VAL A 313 -4.91 -3.14 -0.10
N LEU A 314 -4.88 -2.16 -1.00
CA LEU A 314 -3.79 -1.17 -1.07
C LEU A 314 -3.64 -0.38 0.23
N ARG A 315 -4.74 0.17 0.77
CA ARG A 315 -4.72 0.92 2.04
C ARG A 315 -4.21 0.06 3.19
N SER A 316 -4.62 -1.20 3.27
CA SER A 316 -4.13 -2.13 4.30
C SER A 316 -2.63 -2.42 4.13
N LEU A 317 -2.15 -2.70 2.92
CA LEU A 317 -0.73 -2.93 2.66
C LEU A 317 0.12 -1.69 2.96
N TYR A 318 -0.38 -0.51 2.57
CA TYR A 318 0.26 0.77 2.84
C TYR A 318 0.39 1.03 4.34
N ARG A 319 -0.72 0.90 5.09
CA ARG A 319 -0.71 1.02 6.55
C ARG A 319 0.19 -0.01 7.21
N TYR A 320 0.21 -1.25 6.73
CA TYR A 320 1.10 -2.28 7.25
C TYR A 320 2.58 -1.91 7.04
N HIS A 321 2.99 -1.48 5.84
CA HIS A 321 4.36 -1.04 5.60
C HIS A 321 4.78 0.11 6.51
N VAL A 322 3.91 1.12 6.68
CA VAL A 322 4.27 2.33 7.43
C VAL A 322 4.13 2.16 8.93
N ILE A 323 2.97 1.74 9.41
CA ILE A 323 2.66 1.70 10.85
C ILE A 323 3.21 0.44 11.51
N SER A 324 3.06 -0.72 10.85
CA SER A 324 3.47 -2.00 11.42
C SER A 324 4.96 -2.26 11.19
N SER A 325 5.45 -2.12 9.95
CA SER A 325 6.85 -2.37 9.59
C SER A 325 7.79 -1.16 9.75
N GLY A 326 7.24 0.05 9.89
CA GLY A 326 8.01 1.26 10.17
C GLY A 326 8.69 1.90 8.95
N TRP A 327 8.22 1.61 7.73
CA TRP A 327 8.75 2.18 6.49
C TRP A 327 8.25 3.61 6.27
N ARG A 328 8.92 4.36 5.39
CA ARG A 328 8.55 5.77 5.15
C ARG A 328 7.28 5.94 4.34
N ASP A 329 6.97 4.97 3.50
CA ASP A 329 5.82 4.96 2.60
C ASP A 329 5.64 3.53 2.07
N PHE A 330 4.66 3.32 1.19
CA PHE A 330 4.53 2.10 0.40
C PHE A 330 5.85 1.76 -0.30
N GLY A 331 6.34 0.51 -0.14
CA GLY A 331 7.67 0.15 -0.65
C GLY A 331 7.77 0.03 -2.17
N TYR A 332 6.65 -0.23 -2.85
CA TYR A 332 6.59 -0.37 -4.31
C TYR A 332 6.24 0.95 -4.97
N ASN A 333 6.83 1.23 -6.14
CA ASN A 333 6.48 2.41 -6.93
C ASN A 333 5.08 2.31 -7.54
N PHE A 334 4.66 1.09 -7.91
CA PHE A 334 3.35 0.82 -8.48
C PHE A 334 2.77 -0.48 -7.93
N ALA A 335 1.44 -0.58 -7.93
CA ALA A 335 0.74 -1.83 -7.76
C ALA A 335 -0.16 -2.14 -8.98
N VAL A 336 -0.40 -3.42 -9.22
CA VAL A 336 -1.32 -3.91 -10.25
C VAL A 336 -2.24 -4.95 -9.62
N ASP A 337 -3.55 -4.72 -9.64
CA ASP A 337 -4.49 -5.72 -9.14
C ASP A 337 -4.68 -6.89 -10.12
N LYS A 338 -5.38 -7.93 -9.68
CA LYS A 338 -5.68 -9.11 -10.50
C LYS A 338 -6.62 -8.82 -11.68
N CYS A 339 -7.19 -7.63 -11.75
CA CYS A 339 -8.17 -7.17 -12.73
C CYS A 339 -7.52 -6.23 -13.76
N GLY A 340 -6.23 -5.91 -13.61
CA GLY A 340 -5.43 -5.12 -14.55
C GLY A 340 -5.42 -3.63 -14.25
N THR A 341 -5.96 -3.19 -13.11
CA THR A 341 -5.89 -1.78 -12.69
C THR A 341 -4.48 -1.48 -12.20
N VAL A 342 -3.90 -0.39 -12.70
CA VAL A 342 -2.60 0.13 -12.26
C VAL A 342 -2.83 1.22 -11.22
N TYR A 343 -2.11 1.15 -10.11
CA TYR A 343 -2.16 2.10 -9.01
C TYR A 343 -0.80 2.74 -8.79
N GLU A 344 -0.80 4.04 -8.52
CA GLU A 344 0.35 4.75 -7.97
C GLU A 344 0.66 4.19 -6.57
N GLY A 345 1.91 3.74 -6.37
CA GLY A 345 2.39 3.24 -5.09
C GLY A 345 3.07 4.34 -4.28
N ARG A 346 4.40 4.29 -4.16
CA ARG A 346 5.22 5.28 -3.45
C ARG A 346 5.02 6.70 -4.01
N ALA A 347 4.77 7.66 -3.12
CA ALA A 347 4.57 9.07 -3.45
C ALA A 347 5.85 9.73 -3.99
N GLY A 348 5.68 10.76 -4.81
CA GLY A 348 6.77 11.48 -5.48
C GLY A 348 6.67 11.51 -6.99
N GLY A 349 5.54 11.06 -7.55
CA GLY A 349 5.19 11.28 -8.94
C GLY A 349 5.43 10.08 -9.84
N VAL A 350 4.40 9.70 -10.60
CA VAL A 350 4.40 8.50 -11.43
C VAL A 350 5.43 8.53 -12.56
N SER A 351 5.86 9.70 -13.04
CA SER A 351 6.81 9.84 -14.15
C SER A 351 8.26 10.00 -13.69
N LYS A 352 8.51 10.28 -12.40
CA LYS A 352 9.85 10.51 -11.83
C LYS A 352 10.51 9.25 -11.26
N ALA A 353 11.83 9.26 -11.08
CA ALA A 353 12.61 8.12 -10.60
C ALA A 353 12.66 8.03 -9.05
N VAL A 354 11.48 8.00 -8.41
CA VAL A 354 11.35 7.92 -6.95
C VAL A 354 11.99 6.63 -6.42
N LEU A 355 12.81 6.75 -5.36
CA LEU A 355 13.45 5.63 -4.67
C LEU A 355 12.42 4.79 -3.91
N GLY A 356 12.31 3.51 -4.26
CA GLY A 356 11.48 2.52 -3.56
C GLY A 356 12.13 1.89 -2.32
N ALA A 357 11.44 0.91 -1.75
CA ALA A 357 11.90 0.02 -0.67
C ALA A 357 11.40 -1.42 -0.93
N HIS A 358 11.47 -1.87 -2.18
CA HIS A 358 10.86 -3.11 -2.66
C HIS A 358 11.87 -4.24 -2.92
N THR A 359 13.15 -3.92 -3.13
CA THR A 359 14.20 -4.90 -3.42
C THR A 359 15.47 -4.48 -2.74
N MET A 360 15.68 -4.98 -1.52
CA MET A 360 16.87 -4.67 -0.75
C MET A 360 18.14 -4.91 -1.58
N GLY A 361 18.97 -3.87 -1.68
CA GLY A 361 20.20 -3.86 -2.47
C GLY A 361 20.01 -3.36 -3.91
N PHE A 362 18.79 -3.21 -4.41
CA PHE A 362 18.53 -2.72 -5.77
C PHE A 362 17.41 -1.69 -5.85
N ASN A 363 17.04 -1.05 -4.75
CA ASN A 363 16.05 0.04 -4.76
C ASN A 363 16.55 1.24 -5.58
N THR A 364 17.85 1.53 -5.53
CA THR A 364 18.45 2.64 -6.28
C THR A 364 18.43 2.39 -7.80
N ASN A 365 17.98 3.39 -8.55
CA ASN A 365 17.85 3.38 -10.02
C ASN A 365 16.94 2.26 -10.57
N SER A 366 15.95 1.83 -9.80
CA SER A 366 14.96 0.87 -10.26
C SER A 366 13.55 1.31 -9.86
N MET A 367 12.55 0.57 -10.33
CA MET A 367 11.19 0.69 -9.83
C MET A 367 10.64 -0.68 -9.44
N GLY A 368 9.78 -0.71 -8.42
CA GLY A 368 9.06 -1.89 -7.99
C GLY A 368 7.62 -1.88 -8.47
N VAL A 369 7.15 -3.00 -9.02
CA VAL A 369 5.75 -3.23 -9.41
C VAL A 369 5.23 -4.43 -8.62
N ALA A 370 4.32 -4.20 -7.67
CA ALA A 370 3.66 -5.27 -6.93
C ALA A 370 2.37 -5.72 -7.62
N VAL A 371 2.32 -6.96 -8.07
CA VAL A 371 1.06 -7.57 -8.51
C VAL A 371 0.34 -8.11 -7.26
N LEU A 372 -0.84 -7.56 -6.96
CA LEU A 372 -1.59 -7.91 -5.76
C LEU A 372 -2.09 -9.35 -5.83
N GLY A 373 -1.52 -10.20 -4.98
CA GLY A 373 -1.84 -11.61 -4.91
C GLY A 373 -0.66 -12.49 -4.52
N THR A 374 -0.92 -13.79 -4.50
CA THR A 374 0.09 -14.85 -4.28
C THR A 374 0.14 -15.74 -5.52
N PHE A 375 1.24 -15.63 -6.27
CA PHE A 375 1.43 -16.32 -7.56
C PHE A 375 2.53 -17.40 -7.54
N THR A 376 2.76 -18.02 -6.39
CA THR A 376 3.70 -19.15 -6.26
C THR A 376 3.17 -20.37 -7.02
N SER A 377 1.92 -20.77 -6.73
CA SER A 377 1.22 -21.88 -7.36
C SER A 377 0.05 -21.44 -8.24
N SER A 378 -0.58 -20.31 -7.93
CA SER A 378 -1.68 -19.72 -8.70
C SER A 378 -1.18 -18.94 -9.92
N ALA A 379 -1.80 -19.14 -11.08
CA ALA A 379 -1.46 -18.36 -12.28
C ALA A 379 -1.96 -16.91 -12.15
N PRO A 380 -1.15 -15.90 -12.52
CA PRO A 380 -1.64 -14.53 -12.59
C PRO A 380 -2.63 -14.39 -13.77
N PRO A 381 -3.73 -13.63 -13.60
CA PRO A 381 -4.63 -13.31 -14.71
C PRO A 381 -3.90 -12.60 -15.85
N ALA A 382 -4.27 -12.89 -17.10
CA ALA A 382 -3.64 -12.29 -18.27
C ALA A 382 -3.71 -10.76 -18.25
N VAL A 383 -4.84 -10.20 -17.83
CA VAL A 383 -5.05 -8.73 -17.73
C VAL A 383 -4.06 -8.06 -16.77
N ALA A 384 -3.68 -8.72 -15.67
CA ALA A 384 -2.68 -8.21 -14.74
C ALA A 384 -1.27 -8.23 -15.37
N VAL A 385 -0.92 -9.31 -16.08
CA VAL A 385 0.36 -9.42 -16.80
C VAL A 385 0.46 -8.36 -17.92
N ASP A 386 -0.65 -8.13 -18.64
CA ASP A 386 -0.74 -7.11 -19.67
C ASP A 386 -0.63 -5.68 -19.10
N ALA A 387 -1.22 -5.44 -17.93
CA ALA A 387 -1.09 -4.16 -17.23
C ALA A 387 0.36 -3.90 -16.81
N VAL A 388 1.09 -4.91 -16.31
CA VAL A 388 2.54 -4.81 -16.05
C VAL A 388 3.30 -4.52 -17.35
N ALA A 389 2.95 -5.17 -18.46
CA ALA A 389 3.60 -4.91 -19.75
C ALA A 389 3.38 -3.46 -20.23
N ARG A 390 2.16 -2.93 -20.14
CA ARG A 390 1.84 -1.53 -20.49
C ARG A 390 2.56 -0.53 -19.58
N LEU A 391 2.50 -0.74 -18.27
CA LEU A 391 3.18 0.12 -17.29
C LEU A 391 4.69 0.16 -17.54
N THR A 392 5.31 -1.01 -17.69
CA THR A 392 6.75 -1.10 -17.94
C THR A 392 7.12 -0.51 -19.30
N ALA A 393 6.30 -0.68 -20.34
CA ALA A 393 6.55 -0.10 -21.66
C ALA A 393 6.63 1.42 -21.60
N TRP A 394 5.66 2.05 -20.93
CA TRP A 394 5.64 3.50 -20.74
C TRP A 394 6.77 3.96 -19.83
N LYS A 395 6.81 3.48 -18.58
CA LYS A 395 7.71 4.00 -17.55
C LYS A 395 9.19 3.78 -17.88
N LEU A 396 9.58 2.61 -18.41
CA LEU A 396 10.95 2.37 -18.86
C LEU A 396 11.30 3.17 -20.11
N GLY A 397 10.30 3.45 -20.95
CA GLY A 397 10.43 4.28 -22.15
C GLY A 397 10.81 5.72 -21.81
N LEU A 398 10.23 6.29 -20.75
CA LEU A 398 10.62 7.62 -20.22
C LEU A 398 12.11 7.73 -19.88
N PHE A 399 12.77 6.60 -19.58
CA PHE A 399 14.20 6.54 -19.27
C PHE A 399 15.02 5.81 -20.35
N GLY A 400 14.46 5.66 -21.55
CA GLY A 400 15.15 5.10 -22.72
C GLY A 400 15.57 3.63 -22.61
N ARG A 401 14.94 2.84 -21.73
CA ARG A 401 15.32 1.41 -21.54
C ARG A 401 14.54 0.51 -22.49
N ASP A 402 15.23 -0.47 -23.09
CA ASP A 402 14.61 -1.56 -23.84
C ASP A 402 14.19 -2.67 -22.86
N PRO A 403 12.90 -3.00 -22.75
CA PRO A 403 12.40 -4.06 -21.88
C PRO A 403 13.04 -5.44 -22.09
N ARG A 404 13.51 -5.76 -23.31
CA ARG A 404 14.16 -7.04 -23.65
C ARG A 404 15.64 -7.07 -23.28
N ALA A 405 16.25 -5.91 -23.06
CA ALA A 405 17.69 -5.80 -22.84
C ALA A 405 18.10 -6.20 -21.42
N LYS A 406 19.41 -6.24 -21.22
CA LYS A 406 20.03 -6.28 -19.90
C LYS A 406 20.56 -4.91 -19.51
N THR A 407 20.69 -4.69 -18.21
CA THR A 407 21.30 -3.52 -17.59
C THR A 407 22.24 -3.96 -16.47
N THR A 408 23.09 -3.05 -16.02
CA THR A 408 23.96 -3.27 -14.86
C THR A 408 23.49 -2.42 -13.70
N LEU A 409 23.23 -3.05 -12.56
CA LEU A 409 22.92 -2.41 -11.30
C LEU A 409 24.04 -2.68 -10.27
N THR A 410 24.25 -1.72 -9.37
CA THR A 410 25.16 -1.88 -8.24
C THR A 410 24.36 -2.32 -7.02
N SER A 411 24.73 -3.45 -6.43
CA SER A 411 24.10 -3.92 -5.20
C SER A 411 24.41 -3.00 -4.03
N GLY A 412 23.39 -2.54 -3.31
CA GLY A 412 23.49 -1.92 -1.98
C GLY A 412 23.76 -2.94 -0.86
N GLY A 413 23.80 -4.23 -1.18
CA GLY A 413 23.94 -5.33 -0.22
C GLY A 413 22.60 -6.01 0.07
N GLY A 414 22.66 -7.32 0.28
CA GLY A 414 21.51 -8.17 0.58
C GLY A 414 21.97 -9.62 0.75
N ASN A 415 21.03 -10.56 0.91
CA ASN A 415 21.37 -11.97 1.15
C ASN A 415 21.89 -12.71 -0.10
N ARG A 416 21.75 -12.13 -1.29
CA ARG A 416 22.16 -12.73 -2.57
C ARG A 416 23.45 -12.14 -3.14
N PHE A 417 23.64 -10.82 -3.00
CA PHE A 417 24.79 -10.12 -3.55
C PHE A 417 25.39 -9.16 -2.52
N PRO A 418 26.72 -9.18 -2.31
CA PRO A 418 27.37 -8.25 -1.40
C PRO A 418 27.29 -6.82 -1.94
N LYS A 419 27.39 -5.85 -1.03
CA LYS A 419 27.40 -4.41 -1.36
C LYS A 419 28.54 -4.08 -2.34
N GLY A 420 28.26 -3.17 -3.26
CA GLY A 420 29.18 -2.73 -4.31
C GLY A 420 29.27 -3.68 -5.51
N LYS A 421 28.68 -4.88 -5.46
CA LYS A 421 28.72 -5.82 -6.58
C LYS A 421 27.95 -5.27 -7.78
N LEU A 422 28.60 -5.17 -8.94
CA LEU A 422 27.94 -4.95 -10.22
C LEU A 422 27.27 -6.24 -10.68
N VAL A 423 25.96 -6.18 -10.93
CA VAL A 423 25.14 -7.32 -11.34
C VAL A 423 24.45 -7.00 -12.66
N SER A 424 24.62 -7.89 -13.65
CA SER A 424 23.88 -7.84 -14.90
C SER A 424 22.49 -8.44 -14.70
N MET A 425 21.46 -7.66 -14.99
CA MET A 425 20.05 -8.04 -14.81
C MET A 425 19.26 -7.77 -16.07
N ASN A 426 18.14 -8.45 -16.25
CA ASN A 426 17.18 -8.05 -17.26
C ASN A 426 16.57 -6.69 -16.88
N VAL A 427 16.25 -5.85 -17.87
CA VAL A 427 15.60 -4.57 -17.60
C VAL A 427 14.25 -4.77 -16.91
N ILE A 428 13.51 -5.84 -17.23
CA ILE A 428 12.40 -6.31 -16.39
C ILE A 428 12.87 -7.57 -15.67
N SER A 429 13.03 -7.52 -14.36
CA SER A 429 13.49 -8.63 -13.52
C SER A 429 12.41 -9.00 -12.49
N GLY A 430 12.45 -10.22 -11.97
CA GLY A 430 11.68 -10.60 -10.79
C GLY A 430 12.46 -10.28 -9.52
N HIS A 431 11.78 -10.14 -8.38
CA HIS A 431 12.48 -9.91 -7.10
C HIS A 431 13.59 -10.94 -6.85
N ARG A 432 13.31 -12.23 -7.07
CA ARG A 432 14.28 -13.33 -6.92
C ARG A 432 15.57 -13.20 -7.74
N ASP A 433 15.60 -12.35 -8.76
CA ASP A 433 16.82 -12.11 -9.55
C ASP A 433 17.83 -11.27 -8.76
N GLY A 434 17.34 -10.35 -7.91
CA GLY A 434 18.15 -9.45 -7.08
C GLY A 434 18.32 -9.88 -5.62
N PHE A 435 17.37 -10.64 -5.08
CA PHE A 435 17.37 -11.09 -3.68
C PHE A 435 17.01 -12.58 -3.60
N ALA A 436 17.49 -13.31 -2.59
CA ALA A 436 17.09 -14.72 -2.42
C ALA A 436 15.71 -14.77 -1.71
N THR A 437 14.65 -14.81 -2.51
CA THR A 437 13.23 -14.83 -2.11
C THR A 437 12.40 -15.67 -3.09
N GLN A 438 11.21 -16.10 -2.69
CA GLN A 438 10.24 -16.73 -3.60
C GLN A 438 9.50 -15.70 -4.47
N CYS A 439 9.48 -14.42 -4.09
CA CYS A 439 8.84 -13.35 -4.84
C CYS A 439 9.42 -13.23 -6.28
N PRO A 440 8.62 -13.04 -7.34
CA PRO A 440 7.17 -12.76 -7.40
C PRO A 440 6.27 -14.01 -7.43
N GLY A 441 6.75 -15.15 -6.95
CA GLY A 441 6.10 -16.45 -7.12
C GLY A 441 6.40 -17.07 -8.48
N THR A 442 6.45 -18.40 -8.53
CA THR A 442 6.93 -19.16 -9.69
C THR A 442 6.06 -18.96 -10.93
N LYS A 443 4.74 -18.82 -10.79
CA LYS A 443 3.85 -18.64 -11.96
C LYS A 443 3.97 -17.25 -12.57
N LEU A 444 4.07 -16.20 -11.75
CA LEU A 444 4.26 -14.84 -12.26
C LEU A 444 5.68 -14.63 -12.80
N TYR A 445 6.70 -15.18 -12.14
CA TYR A 445 8.07 -15.15 -12.64
C TYR A 445 8.18 -15.79 -14.05
N GLY A 446 7.47 -16.90 -14.28
CA GLY A 446 7.39 -17.54 -15.59
C GLY A 446 6.80 -16.66 -16.71
N LYS A 447 6.09 -15.58 -16.39
CA LYS A 447 5.52 -14.64 -17.37
C LYS A 447 6.45 -13.50 -17.75
N LEU A 448 7.57 -13.29 -17.05
CA LEU A 448 8.45 -12.14 -17.28
C LEU A 448 9.03 -12.11 -18.69
N GLY A 449 9.32 -13.27 -19.29
CA GLY A 449 9.76 -13.35 -20.69
C GLY A 449 8.73 -12.75 -21.66
N THR A 450 7.46 -13.16 -21.53
CA THR A 450 6.37 -12.62 -22.35
C THR A 450 6.10 -11.14 -22.06
N THR A 451 6.21 -10.71 -20.80
CA THR A 451 6.08 -9.31 -20.41
C THR A 451 7.14 -8.44 -21.09
N ARG A 452 8.41 -8.88 -21.15
CA ARG A 452 9.48 -8.15 -21.85
C ARG A 452 9.18 -7.96 -23.33
N THR A 453 8.76 -9.03 -24.01
CA THR A 453 8.40 -8.97 -25.43
C THR A 453 7.21 -8.05 -25.69
N ALA A 454 6.13 -8.19 -24.92
CA ALA A 454 4.95 -7.35 -25.04
C ALA A 454 5.26 -5.88 -24.76
N SER A 455 6.04 -5.61 -23.71
CA SER A 455 6.46 -4.27 -23.31
C SER A 455 7.32 -3.58 -24.40
N ALA A 456 8.30 -4.28 -24.98
CA ALA A 456 9.10 -3.74 -26.07
C ALA A 456 8.28 -3.50 -27.35
N LYS A 457 7.32 -4.38 -27.65
CA LYS A 457 6.37 -4.18 -28.76
C LYS A 457 5.52 -2.93 -28.54
N LEU A 458 5.03 -2.69 -27.33
CA LEU A 458 4.26 -1.50 -26.97
C LEU A 458 5.09 -0.21 -27.08
N GLN A 459 6.39 -0.28 -26.80
CA GLN A 459 7.33 0.81 -27.11
C GLN A 459 7.57 1.02 -28.62
N GLY A 460 7.11 0.09 -29.46
CA GLY A 460 7.37 0.04 -30.90
C GLY A 460 8.83 -0.15 -31.25
N ARG A 461 9.55 -0.94 -30.44
CA ARG A 461 10.91 -1.37 -30.80
C ARG A 461 10.84 -2.44 -31.89
N PRO A 462 11.79 -2.45 -32.84
CA PRO A 462 11.86 -3.44 -33.90
C PRO A 462 12.14 -4.87 -33.38
#